data_AF-A0A661KL15-F1
#
_entry.id   AF-A0A661KL15-F1
#
_cell.length_a   1.000
_cell.length_b   1.000
_cell.length_c   1.000
_cell.angle_alpha   90.00
_cell.angle_beta   90.00
_cell.angle_gamma   90.00
#
_symmetry.space_group_name_H-M   'P 1'
#
loop_
_entity.id
_entity.type
_entity.pdbx_description
1 polymer ?
#
loop_
_entity_poly.entity_id
_entity_poly.type
_entity_poly.pdbx_seq_one_letter_code
_entity_poly.pdbx_strand_id
1 'polypeptide(L)'
;MAYRCHHIRYFEGKPRYSSGEKGGRFLKVKGIVFLFLLSLIFAFISLGLSSAQQKNLSVNEEVTLKIRSFDREFFKDFDVYSAGVKEAPTALLFDLKDDYQLPSKFWGPSLNEEEIIYAIKRLDDQYIDRTWDLPFEPRALNIVNRKGEILGYIYTSMNAVLMDRKRDGRVTIYLPVLQPQEGDGGEWRIRPKP
;
A
#
# COMPACT_ATOMS: atom_id res chain seq x y z
N MET A 1 26.32 33.29 58.65
CA MET A 1 26.82 33.89 57.38
C MET A 1 25.62 34.46 56.67
N ALA A 2 25.31 35.74 56.89
CA ALA A 2 25.83 36.90 56.14
C ALA A 2 25.03 37.14 54.85
N TYR A 3 24.15 38.14 54.97
CA TYR A 3 23.31 38.82 53.99
C TYR A 3 23.98 39.12 52.64
N ARG A 4 23.18 39.16 51.55
CA ARG A 4 23.09 40.36 50.69
C ARG A 4 21.92 40.31 49.71
N CYS A 5 20.98 41.20 50.00
CA CYS A 5 20.03 41.82 49.08
C CYS A 5 20.72 42.95 48.28
N HIS A 6 20.01 43.45 47.26
CA HIS A 6 20.26 44.60 46.37
C HIS A 6 21.04 44.37 45.07
N HIS A 7 20.37 44.56 43.92
CA HIS A 7 20.27 45.90 43.33
C HIS A 7 19.25 45.94 42.19
N ILE A 8 18.29 46.86 42.31
CA ILE A 8 17.51 47.36 41.19
C ILE A 8 18.40 48.37 40.43
N ARG A 9 18.39 48.32 39.10
CA ARG A 9 18.75 49.47 38.25
C ARG A 9 17.63 49.73 37.27
N TYR A 10 16.91 50.83 37.50
CA TYR A 10 16.18 51.53 36.48
C TYR A 10 17.19 52.23 35.57
N PHE A 11 17.06 52.05 34.26
CA PHE A 11 17.66 52.95 33.29
C PHE A 11 16.51 53.67 32.58
N GLU A 12 16.32 54.93 32.95
CA GLU A 12 15.61 55.91 32.13
C GLU A 12 16.43 56.16 30.86
N GLY A 13 15.99 55.59 29.75
CA GLY A 13 16.43 55.95 28.41
C GLY A 13 15.31 56.70 27.70
N LYS A 14 15.43 58.02 27.60
CA LYS A 14 14.57 58.91 26.80
C LYS A 14 14.47 58.46 25.32
N PRO A 15 13.39 58.82 24.61
CA PRO A 15 13.07 58.29 23.30
C PRO A 15 14.00 58.86 22.23
N ARG A 16 14.54 58.02 21.35
CA ARG A 16 15.02 58.45 20.04
C ARG A 16 13.99 58.06 18.99
N TYR A 17 13.34 59.09 18.44
CA TYR A 17 12.79 59.04 17.10
C TYR A 17 13.93 58.82 16.11
N SER A 18 13.95 57.67 15.44
CA SER A 18 14.53 57.49 14.11
C SER A 18 13.33 57.27 13.19
N SER A 19 12.83 58.31 12.52
CA SER A 19 13.25 58.70 11.18
C SER A 19 13.37 57.49 10.24
N GLY A 20 12.31 57.32 9.43
CA GLY A 20 12.37 56.86 8.05
C GLY A 20 12.97 55.47 7.78
N GLU A 21 12.09 54.48 7.59
CA GLU A 21 12.15 53.61 6.42
C GLU A 21 10.75 53.02 6.15
N LYS A 22 9.90 53.84 5.51
CA LYS A 22 8.70 53.35 4.82
C LYS A 22 9.15 52.70 3.50
N GLY A 23 9.76 51.52 3.58
CA GLY A 23 10.30 50.84 2.39
C GLY A 23 10.36 49.31 2.43
N GLY A 24 10.06 48.66 3.56
CA GLY A 24 10.32 47.21 3.71
C GLY A 24 9.10 46.31 3.96
N ARG A 25 7.89 46.86 4.18
CA ARG A 25 6.73 46.03 4.58
C ARG A 25 6.08 45.31 3.40
N PHE A 26 6.09 45.88 2.20
CA PHE A 26 5.46 45.27 1.03
C PHE A 26 6.24 44.08 0.45
N LEU A 27 7.58 44.06 0.58
CA LEU A 27 8.40 42.92 0.13
C LEU A 27 8.42 41.76 1.14
N LYS A 28 8.39 42.02 2.46
CA LYS A 28 8.35 40.96 3.48
C LYS A 28 7.03 40.17 3.49
N VAL A 29 5.89 40.84 3.33
CA VAL A 29 4.57 40.18 3.32
C VAL A 29 4.41 39.29 2.08
N LYS A 30 4.88 39.73 0.90
CA LYS A 30 4.86 38.92 -0.32
C LYS A 30 5.76 37.68 -0.22
N GLY A 31 6.93 37.80 0.41
CA GLY A 31 7.82 36.66 0.65
C GLY A 31 7.23 35.63 1.62
N ILE A 32 6.54 36.07 2.68
CA ILE A 32 5.86 35.18 3.63
C ILE A 32 4.69 34.46 2.97
N VAL A 33 3.87 35.17 2.19
CA VAL A 33 2.76 34.56 1.44
C VAL A 33 3.27 33.54 0.42
N PHE A 34 4.38 33.84 -0.26
CA PHE A 34 5.02 32.90 -1.18
C PHE A 34 5.53 31.64 -0.48
N LEU A 35 6.23 31.78 0.65
CA LEU A 35 6.69 30.63 1.45
C LEU A 35 5.53 29.80 2.01
N PHE A 36 4.43 30.44 2.41
CA PHE A 36 3.23 29.77 2.90
C PHE A 36 2.53 28.97 1.80
N LEU A 37 2.41 29.55 0.60
CA LEU A 37 1.88 28.86 -0.58
C LEU A 37 2.79 27.70 -1.01
N LEU A 38 4.12 27.88 -0.97
CA LEU A 38 5.08 26.82 -1.28
C LEU A 38 4.98 25.66 -0.29
N SER A 39 4.83 25.97 1.01
CA SER A 39 4.57 25.00 2.07
C SER A 39 3.25 24.25 1.87
N LEU A 40 2.19 24.95 1.47
CA LEU A 40 0.89 24.33 1.17
C LEU A 40 1.00 23.33 0.02
N ILE A 41 1.67 23.72 -1.08
CA ILE A 41 1.91 22.84 -2.23
C ILE A 41 2.73 21.61 -1.81
N PHE A 42 3.76 21.80 -0.98
CA PHE A 42 4.58 20.69 -0.48
C PHE A 42 3.79 19.74 0.43
N ALA A 43 2.88 20.27 1.25
CA ALA A 43 1.98 19.48 2.08
C ALA A 43 0.99 18.65 1.24
N PHE A 44 0.43 19.23 0.17
CA PHE A 44 -0.45 18.51 -0.76
C PHE A 44 0.27 17.37 -1.51
N ILE A 45 1.51 17.61 -1.97
CA ILE A 45 2.32 16.58 -2.64
C ILE A 45 2.65 15.43 -1.66
N SER A 46 2.97 15.76 -0.41
CA SER A 46 3.32 14.78 0.62
C SER A 46 2.12 13.92 1.05
N LEU A 47 0.91 14.48 1.06
CA LEU A 47 -0.32 13.73 1.37
C LEU A 47 -0.71 12.73 0.26
N GLY A 48 -0.48 13.08 -1.01
CA GLY A 48 -0.83 12.24 -2.16
C GLY A 48 -0.14 10.88 -2.17
N LEU A 49 1.18 10.84 -1.90
CA LEU A 49 1.96 9.59 -1.88
C LEU A 49 1.53 8.60 -0.79
N SER A 50 0.98 9.08 0.34
CA SER A 50 0.58 8.22 1.45
C SER A 50 -0.71 7.43 1.14
N SER A 51 -1.62 8.02 0.35
CA SER A 51 -2.90 7.39 0.00
C SER A 51 -2.75 6.16 -0.91
N ALA A 52 -1.76 6.17 -1.81
CA ALA A 52 -1.48 5.04 -2.70
C ALA A 52 -1.04 3.80 -1.93
N GLN A 53 -0.25 3.98 -0.86
CA GLN A 53 0.20 2.87 -0.03
C GLN A 53 -0.93 2.29 0.83
N GLN A 54 -1.90 3.10 1.23
CA GLN A 54 -3.04 2.67 2.04
C GLN A 54 -4.06 1.83 1.24
N LYS A 55 -4.15 2.01 -0.08
CA LYS A 55 -5.00 1.21 -0.97
C LYS A 55 -4.38 -0.11 -1.41
N ASN A 56 -3.08 -0.28 -1.24
CA ASN A 56 -2.38 -1.48 -1.69
C ASN A 56 -2.68 -2.67 -0.79
N LEU A 57 -3.05 -3.81 -1.39
CA LEU A 57 -3.48 -5.03 -0.70
C LEU A 57 -4.65 -4.80 0.28
N SER A 58 -5.37 -3.69 0.14
CA SER A 58 -6.64 -3.50 0.84
C SER A 58 -7.70 -4.40 0.20
N VAL A 59 -8.61 -4.91 1.02
CA VAL A 59 -9.76 -5.68 0.53
C VAL A 59 -10.64 -4.79 -0.35
N ASN A 60 -11.10 -5.35 -1.47
CA ASN A 60 -12.03 -4.73 -2.38
C ASN A 60 -13.32 -5.56 -2.44
N GLU A 61 -14.33 -5.15 -1.68
CA GLU A 61 -15.59 -5.88 -1.55
C GLU A 61 -16.36 -5.94 -2.87
N GLU A 62 -16.35 -4.86 -3.65
CA GLU A 62 -17.04 -4.83 -4.95
C GLU A 62 -16.44 -5.84 -5.94
N VAL A 63 -15.10 -5.87 -6.03
CA VAL A 63 -14.40 -6.82 -6.89
C VAL A 63 -14.55 -8.26 -6.37
N THR A 64 -14.54 -8.44 -5.04
CA THR A 64 -14.81 -9.74 -4.42
C THR A 64 -16.18 -10.27 -4.83
N LEU A 65 -17.22 -9.42 -4.81
CA LEU A 65 -18.56 -9.79 -5.26
C LEU A 65 -18.60 -10.15 -6.75
N LYS A 66 -17.97 -9.36 -7.62
CA LYS A 66 -17.89 -9.65 -9.07
C LYS A 66 -17.24 -11.00 -9.35
N ILE A 67 -16.14 -11.32 -8.66
CA ILE A 67 -15.45 -12.60 -8.79
C ILE A 67 -16.36 -13.74 -8.33
N ARG A 68 -16.98 -13.62 -7.15
CA ARG A 68 -17.87 -14.66 -6.60
C ARG A 68 -19.15 -14.86 -7.40
N SER A 69 -19.66 -13.81 -8.04
CA SER A 69 -20.82 -13.88 -8.92
C SER A 69 -20.48 -14.38 -10.33
N PHE A 70 -19.22 -14.74 -10.59
CA PHE A 70 -18.71 -15.12 -11.91
C PHE A 70 -19.05 -14.07 -12.99
N ASP A 71 -18.83 -12.79 -12.68
CA ASP A 71 -19.11 -11.69 -13.60
C ASP A 71 -18.20 -11.79 -14.83
N ARG A 72 -18.80 -12.21 -15.95
CA ARG A 72 -18.10 -12.39 -17.23
C ARG A 72 -17.61 -11.09 -17.83
N GLU A 73 -18.35 -9.99 -17.65
CA GLU A 73 -17.91 -8.70 -18.19
C GLU A 73 -16.68 -8.23 -17.44
N PHE A 74 -16.66 -8.43 -16.11
CA PHE A 74 -15.45 -8.19 -15.32
C PHE A 74 -14.27 -9.04 -15.80
N PHE A 75 -14.44 -10.35 -16.02
CA PHE A 75 -13.32 -11.23 -16.41
C PHE A 75 -12.71 -10.89 -17.77
N LYS A 76 -13.44 -10.26 -18.70
CA LYS A 76 -12.92 -9.89 -20.02
C LYS A 76 -11.74 -8.93 -19.94
N ASP A 77 -11.71 -8.06 -18.93
CA ASP A 77 -10.68 -7.04 -18.76
C ASP A 77 -9.38 -7.58 -18.17
N PHE A 78 -9.33 -8.87 -17.80
CA PHE A 78 -8.19 -9.47 -17.10
C PHE A 78 -7.65 -10.72 -17.79
N ASP A 79 -6.34 -10.91 -17.72
CA ASP A 79 -5.71 -12.20 -17.83
C ASP A 79 -5.62 -12.81 -16.42
N VAL A 80 -6.12 -14.02 -16.24
CA VAL A 80 -6.21 -14.64 -14.91
C VAL A 80 -5.22 -15.78 -14.80
N TYR A 81 -4.45 -15.81 -13.71
CA TYR A 81 -3.44 -16.83 -13.45
C TYR A 81 -3.67 -17.49 -12.10
N SER A 82 -3.31 -18.77 -11.97
CA SER A 82 -3.39 -19.49 -10.70
C SER A 82 -2.03 -19.67 -10.03
N ALA A 83 -2.05 -19.55 -8.70
CA ALA A 83 -0.99 -19.99 -7.81
C ALA A 83 -1.35 -21.35 -7.20
N GLY A 84 -0.37 -22.23 -7.04
CA GLY A 84 -0.57 -23.59 -6.50
C GLY A 84 -0.81 -24.62 -7.61
N VAL A 85 -1.49 -25.72 -7.27
CA VAL A 85 -1.87 -26.77 -8.22
C VAL A 85 -3.34 -26.65 -8.58
N LYS A 86 -3.76 -27.22 -9.70
CA LYS A 86 -5.14 -27.09 -10.22
C LYS A 86 -6.20 -27.49 -9.18
N GLU A 87 -5.97 -28.58 -8.46
CA GLU A 87 -6.90 -29.15 -7.48
C GLU A 87 -6.88 -28.39 -6.15
N ALA A 88 -5.81 -27.64 -5.90
CA ALA A 88 -5.57 -26.89 -4.67
C ALA A 88 -4.92 -25.53 -4.97
N PRO A 89 -5.66 -24.61 -5.63
CA PRO A 89 -5.16 -23.26 -5.86
C PRO A 89 -4.99 -22.53 -4.53
N THR A 90 -4.01 -21.64 -4.41
CA THR A 90 -3.81 -20.81 -3.21
C THR A 90 -4.19 -19.34 -3.43
N ALA A 91 -4.18 -18.91 -4.68
CA ALA A 91 -4.62 -17.59 -5.10
C ALA A 91 -4.90 -17.56 -6.61
N LEU A 92 -5.68 -16.55 -7.01
CA LEU A 92 -5.82 -16.13 -8.40
C LEU A 92 -5.28 -14.71 -8.56
N LEU A 93 -4.48 -14.49 -9.60
CA LEU A 93 -4.01 -13.17 -10.02
C LEU A 93 -4.87 -12.72 -11.18
N PHE A 94 -5.62 -11.64 -11.00
CA PHE A 94 -6.33 -10.93 -12.06
C PHE A 94 -5.42 -9.80 -12.54
N ASP A 95 -4.71 -10.03 -13.63
CA ASP A 95 -3.81 -9.06 -14.27
C ASP A 95 -4.60 -8.22 -15.27
N LEU A 96 -4.61 -6.90 -15.10
CA LEU A 96 -5.36 -6.03 -15.99
C LEU A 96 -4.74 -6.13 -17.40
N LYS A 97 -5.59 -6.30 -18.42
CA LYS A 97 -5.14 -6.29 -19.82
C LYS A 97 -4.79 -4.87 -20.24
N ASP A 98 -3.60 -4.43 -19.88
CA ASP A 98 -3.01 -3.17 -20.30
C ASP A 98 -1.59 -3.38 -20.86
N ASP A 99 -0.84 -2.30 -21.08
CA ASP A 99 0.53 -2.35 -21.59
C ASP A 99 1.54 -2.90 -20.57
N TYR A 100 1.11 -3.22 -19.35
CA TYR A 100 1.93 -3.64 -18.22
C TYR A 100 1.44 -4.97 -17.64
N GLN A 101 2.12 -6.05 -17.99
CA GLN A 101 1.81 -7.36 -17.43
C GLN A 101 2.46 -7.54 -16.04
N LEU A 102 1.70 -8.03 -15.07
CA LEU A 102 2.17 -8.40 -13.73
C LEU A 102 2.96 -9.73 -13.62
N PRO A 103 2.93 -10.71 -14.56
CA PRO A 103 3.28 -12.07 -14.23
C PRO A 103 4.77 -12.22 -13.98
N SER A 104 5.05 -12.80 -12.83
CA SER A 104 6.35 -13.36 -12.49
C SER A 104 6.40 -14.82 -12.94
N LYS A 105 7.62 -15.37 -13.09
CA LYS A 105 7.89 -16.79 -13.40
C LYS A 105 7.25 -17.83 -12.45
N PHE A 106 6.51 -17.39 -11.45
CA PHE A 106 5.97 -18.21 -10.37
C PHE A 106 4.47 -18.49 -10.53
N TRP A 107 3.78 -17.84 -11.46
CA TRP A 107 2.37 -18.10 -11.76
C TRP A 107 2.24 -19.12 -12.89
N GLY A 108 1.15 -19.91 -12.86
CA GLY A 108 0.81 -20.83 -13.94
C GLY A 108 0.47 -20.10 -15.25
N PRO A 109 0.13 -20.83 -16.33
CA PRO A 109 -0.38 -20.23 -17.55
C PRO A 109 -1.71 -19.48 -17.30
N SER A 110 -2.06 -18.59 -18.21
CA SER A 110 -3.36 -17.91 -18.19
C SER A 110 -4.49 -18.92 -18.29
N LEU A 111 -5.51 -18.77 -17.44
CA LEU A 111 -6.68 -19.64 -17.36
C LEU A 111 -7.74 -19.22 -18.37
N ASN A 112 -8.49 -20.18 -18.90
CA ASN A 112 -9.75 -19.91 -19.59
C ASN A 112 -10.91 -19.70 -18.61
N GLU A 113 -12.10 -19.33 -19.11
CA GLU A 113 -13.27 -19.02 -18.27
C GLU A 113 -13.68 -20.20 -17.38
N GLU A 114 -13.71 -21.41 -17.92
CA GLU A 114 -14.07 -22.61 -17.17
C GLU A 114 -13.07 -22.90 -16.04
N GLU A 115 -11.77 -22.71 -16.31
CA GLU A 115 -10.70 -22.86 -15.34
C GLU A 115 -10.75 -21.80 -14.24
N ILE A 116 -11.10 -20.55 -14.58
CA ILE A 116 -11.31 -19.46 -13.61
C ILE A 116 -12.44 -19.83 -12.66
N ILE A 117 -13.61 -20.21 -13.20
CA ILE A 117 -14.78 -20.61 -12.41
C ILE A 117 -14.44 -21.80 -11.52
N TYR A 118 -13.74 -22.79 -12.07
CA TYR A 118 -13.30 -23.95 -11.30
C TYR A 118 -12.39 -23.56 -10.14
N ALA A 119 -11.37 -22.74 -10.39
CA ALA A 119 -10.41 -22.34 -9.36
C ALA A 119 -11.05 -21.47 -8.25
N ILE A 120 -11.99 -20.59 -8.60
CA ILE A 120 -12.76 -19.81 -7.61
C ILE A 120 -13.53 -20.75 -6.69
N LYS A 121 -14.27 -21.72 -7.26
CA LYS A 121 -15.00 -22.73 -6.46
C LYS A 121 -14.07 -23.53 -5.57
N ARG A 122 -12.88 -23.92 -6.07
CA ARG A 122 -11.89 -24.64 -5.27
C ARG A 122 -11.38 -23.80 -4.09
N LEU A 123 -11.13 -22.51 -4.26
CA LEU A 123 -10.76 -21.62 -3.16
C LEU A 123 -11.88 -21.51 -2.11
N ASP A 124 -13.13 -21.40 -2.54
CA ASP A 124 -14.28 -21.36 -1.63
C ASP A 124 -14.45 -22.70 -0.88
N ASP A 125 -14.35 -23.83 -1.59
CA ASP A 125 -14.39 -25.19 -1.00
C ASP A 125 -13.29 -25.38 0.05
N GLN A 126 -12.06 -24.96 -0.25
CA GLN A 126 -10.93 -25.06 0.68
C GLN A 126 -11.13 -24.21 1.93
N TYR A 127 -11.77 -23.05 1.83
CA TYR A 127 -12.07 -22.23 3.00
C TYR A 127 -13.16 -22.87 3.88
N ILE A 128 -14.17 -23.48 3.27
CA ILE A 128 -15.23 -24.22 3.98
C ILE A 128 -14.64 -25.47 4.65
N ASP A 129 -13.73 -26.17 3.95
CA ASP A 129 -12.98 -27.30 4.48
C ASP A 129 -11.94 -26.84 5.50
N ARG A 130 -12.29 -26.96 6.78
CA ARG A 130 -11.45 -26.53 7.90
C ARG A 130 -10.09 -27.24 7.99
N THR A 131 -9.83 -28.29 7.21
CA THR A 131 -8.52 -28.95 7.17
C THR A 131 -7.42 -28.06 6.60
N TRP A 132 -7.76 -27.03 5.80
CA TRP A 132 -6.78 -26.12 5.19
C TRP A 132 -6.32 -24.99 6.11
N ASP A 133 -6.98 -24.78 7.25
CA ASP A 133 -6.69 -23.71 8.23
C ASP A 133 -6.52 -22.32 7.58
N LEU A 134 -7.44 -21.99 6.66
CA LEU A 134 -7.40 -20.74 5.93
C LEU A 134 -7.98 -19.59 6.78
N PRO A 135 -7.22 -18.50 7.01
CA PRO A 135 -7.59 -17.48 7.99
C PRO A 135 -8.75 -16.57 7.55
N PHE A 136 -9.04 -16.51 6.26
CA PHE A 136 -10.06 -15.63 5.71
C PHE A 136 -10.85 -16.31 4.61
N GLU A 137 -12.12 -15.92 4.49
CA GLU A 137 -12.89 -16.20 3.30
C GLU A 137 -12.18 -15.60 2.06
N PRO A 138 -12.17 -16.27 0.89
CA PRO A 138 -11.50 -15.77 -0.29
C PRO A 138 -11.96 -14.33 -0.63
N ARG A 139 -11.00 -13.42 -0.78
CA ARG A 139 -11.27 -11.99 -0.99
C ARG A 139 -10.30 -11.38 -1.98
N ALA A 140 -10.77 -10.37 -2.71
CA ALA A 140 -9.96 -9.62 -3.65
C ALA A 140 -9.13 -8.53 -2.94
N LEU A 141 -7.83 -8.53 -3.16
CA LEU A 141 -6.88 -7.53 -2.68
C LEU A 141 -6.40 -6.69 -3.85
N ASN A 142 -6.41 -5.36 -3.70
CA ASN A 142 -5.93 -4.45 -4.75
C ASN A 142 -4.42 -4.58 -4.96
N ILE A 143 -3.96 -4.65 -6.21
CA ILE A 143 -2.56 -4.45 -6.57
C ILE A 143 -2.42 -3.03 -7.12
N VAL A 144 -1.63 -2.19 -6.44
CA VAL A 144 -1.38 -0.83 -6.92
C VAL A 144 0.11 -0.53 -7.06
N ASN A 145 0.45 0.22 -8.09
CA ASN A 145 1.81 0.71 -8.28
C ASN A 145 2.14 1.87 -7.33
N ARG A 146 3.35 2.42 -7.41
CA ARG A 146 3.78 3.55 -6.57
C ARG A 146 3.02 4.85 -6.82
N LYS A 147 2.36 4.98 -7.97
CA LYS A 147 1.52 6.12 -8.31
C LYS A 147 0.08 5.96 -7.78
N GLY A 148 -0.27 4.78 -7.28
CA GLY A 148 -1.63 4.45 -6.80
C GLY A 148 -2.57 3.99 -7.90
N GLU A 149 -2.06 3.71 -9.10
CA GLU A 149 -2.82 3.11 -10.20
C GLU A 149 -3.06 1.62 -9.90
N ILE A 150 -4.28 1.15 -10.11
CA ILE A 150 -4.65 -0.26 -9.95
C ILE A 150 -4.11 -1.02 -11.17
N LEU A 151 -3.31 -2.04 -10.91
CA LEU A 151 -2.76 -2.93 -11.94
C LEU A 151 -3.51 -4.26 -12.02
N GLY A 152 -4.31 -4.58 -11.01
CA GLY A 152 -4.98 -5.86 -10.93
C GLY A 152 -5.41 -6.21 -9.51
N TYR A 153 -5.76 -7.47 -9.31
CA TYR A 153 -6.26 -7.99 -8.04
C TYR A 153 -5.69 -9.37 -7.72
N ILE A 154 -5.58 -9.67 -6.43
CA ILE A 154 -5.30 -11.03 -5.95
C ILE A 154 -6.52 -11.53 -5.21
N TYR A 155 -7.11 -12.62 -5.67
CA TYR A 155 -8.19 -13.30 -4.97
C TYR A 155 -7.61 -14.45 -4.16
N THR A 156 -7.68 -14.38 -2.83
CA THR A 156 -7.05 -15.37 -1.95
C THR A 156 -7.68 -15.40 -0.56
N SER A 157 -7.55 -16.54 0.12
CA SER A 157 -7.85 -16.72 1.55
C SER A 157 -6.67 -16.44 2.47
N MET A 158 -5.50 -16.18 1.91
CA MET A 158 -4.26 -16.06 2.66
C MET A 158 -4.18 -14.77 3.49
N ASN A 159 -3.33 -14.78 4.52
CA ASN A 159 -3.07 -13.60 5.37
C ASN A 159 -2.02 -12.66 4.78
N ALA A 160 -1.12 -13.17 3.94
CA ALA A 160 0.01 -12.43 3.39
C ALA A 160 0.21 -12.76 1.90
N VAL A 161 0.54 -11.71 1.15
CA VAL A 161 1.03 -11.79 -0.22
C VAL A 161 2.35 -11.04 -0.27
N LEU A 162 3.40 -11.69 -0.77
CA LEU A 162 4.67 -11.02 -0.98
C LEU A 162 4.66 -10.28 -2.32
N MET A 163 5.01 -9.00 -2.28
CA MET A 163 5.05 -8.13 -3.45
C MET A 163 6.30 -7.24 -3.42
N ASP A 164 6.98 -7.12 -4.56
CA ASP A 164 8.08 -6.17 -4.77
C ASP A 164 7.61 -5.03 -5.68
N ARG A 165 7.91 -3.79 -5.29
CA ARG A 165 7.54 -2.57 -6.03
C ARG A 165 8.79 -1.75 -6.32
N LYS A 166 9.24 -1.78 -7.56
CA LYS A 166 10.38 -1.02 -8.06
C LYS A 166 10.06 0.47 -8.17
N ARG A 167 11.11 1.30 -8.18
CA ARG A 167 10.98 2.77 -8.25
C ARG A 167 10.42 3.25 -9.59
N ASP A 168 10.65 2.48 -10.65
CA ASP A 168 10.15 2.73 -12.01
C ASP A 168 8.66 2.42 -12.19
N GLY A 169 7.98 1.95 -11.13
CA GLY A 169 6.55 1.62 -11.17
C GLY A 169 6.25 0.14 -11.38
N ARG A 170 7.27 -0.69 -11.71
CA ARG A 170 7.07 -2.13 -11.86
C ARG A 170 6.72 -2.79 -10.54
N VAL A 171 5.78 -3.71 -10.60
CA VAL A 171 5.27 -4.53 -9.50
C VAL A 171 5.46 -6.00 -9.85
N THR A 172 5.95 -6.78 -8.90
CA THR A 172 6.09 -8.23 -9.01
C THR A 172 5.37 -8.89 -7.84
N ILE A 173 4.43 -9.78 -8.14
CA ILE A 173 3.71 -10.59 -7.15
C ILE A 173 4.34 -11.98 -7.07
N TYR A 174 4.74 -12.36 -5.86
CA TYR A 174 5.24 -13.69 -5.57
C TYR A 174 4.12 -14.58 -5.04
N LEU A 175 4.28 -15.89 -5.17
CA LEU A 175 3.31 -16.86 -4.68
C LEU A 175 3.05 -16.66 -3.19
N PRO A 176 1.77 -16.67 -2.76
CA PRO A 176 1.47 -16.72 -1.33
C PRO A 176 1.91 -18.09 -0.81
N VAL A 177 2.88 -18.08 0.09
CA VAL A 177 3.35 -19.27 0.79
C VAL A 177 2.52 -19.40 2.06
N LEU A 178 1.94 -20.58 2.31
CA LEU A 178 1.39 -20.94 3.61
C LEU A 178 2.54 -20.89 4.61
N GLN A 179 2.61 -19.81 5.41
CA GLN A 179 3.48 -19.81 6.57
C GLN A 179 2.84 -20.74 7.61
N PRO A 180 3.53 -21.78 8.10
CA PRO A 180 3.01 -22.56 9.20
C PRO A 180 2.73 -21.62 10.37
N GLN A 181 1.52 -21.71 10.96
CA GLN A 181 1.25 -21.06 12.23
C GLN A 181 2.33 -21.50 13.23
N GLU A 182 3.00 -20.53 13.86
CA GLU A 182 3.94 -20.78 14.95
C GLU A 182 3.19 -21.42 16.12
N GLY A 183 3.17 -22.75 16.12
CA GLY A 183 2.78 -23.59 17.24
C GLY A 183 4.02 -24.27 17.82
N ASP A 184 4.47 -23.73 18.95
CA ASP A 184 5.44 -24.26 19.93
C ASP A 184 6.94 -24.32 19.55
N GLY A 185 7.67 -23.26 19.93
CA GLY A 185 8.96 -23.41 20.64
C GLY A 185 10.20 -23.92 19.91
N GLY A 186 10.24 -24.02 18.58
CA GLY A 186 11.44 -24.42 17.84
C GLY A 186 12.25 -23.24 17.28
N GLU A 187 13.38 -22.91 17.91
CA GLU A 187 14.36 -21.90 17.44
C GLU A 187 14.92 -22.27 16.05
N TRP A 188 14.27 -21.84 14.97
CA TRP A 188 14.83 -21.97 13.61
C TRP A 188 15.75 -20.79 13.31
N ARG A 189 17.03 -20.94 13.67
CA ARG A 189 18.10 -20.07 13.16
C ARG A 189 18.25 -20.29 11.65
N ILE A 190 17.71 -19.36 10.86
CA ILE A 190 18.03 -19.25 9.44
C ILE A 190 19.51 -18.86 9.33
N ARG A 191 20.39 -19.83 9.04
CA ARG A 191 21.71 -19.50 8.50
C ARG A 191 21.56 -19.22 7.01
N PRO A 192 22.02 -18.06 6.50
CA PRO A 192 22.20 -17.91 5.06
C PRO A 192 23.29 -18.89 4.60
N LYS A 193 22.99 -19.70 3.59
CA LYS A 193 24.03 -20.49 2.90
C LYS A 193 24.81 -19.57 1.95
N PRO A 194 26.13 -19.80 1.79
CA PRO A 194 27.03 -18.99 0.97
C PRO A 194 26.73 -19.10 -0.52
#